data_AF-A0A6A4HBY1-F1
#
_entry.id   AF-A0A6A4HBY1-F1
#
_cell.length_a   1.000
_cell.length_b   1.000
_cell.length_c   1.000
_cell.angle_alpha   90.00
_cell.angle_beta   90.00
_cell.angle_gamma   90.00
#
_symmetry.space_group_name_H-M   'P 1'
#
loop_
_entity.id
_entity.type
_entity.pdbx_description
1 polymer ?
#
loop_
_entity_poly.entity_id
_entity_poly.type
_entity_poly.pdbx_seq_one_letter_code
_entity_poly.pdbx_strand_id
1 'polypeptide(L)' 'RYFNEVLDALVGHFYAKWVPLPHNEVPPEILHNPKFFPYFCDCLGEIDGSHFHA' A
#
# COMPACT_ATOMS: atom_id res chain seq x y z
N ARG A 1 3.90 14.78 23.26
CA ARG A 1 2.45 14.85 23.56
C ARG A 1 1.60 14.82 22.29
N TYR A 2 1.86 15.66 21.28
CA TYR A 2 1.01 15.73 20.08
C TYR A 2 1.35 14.77 18.93
N PHE A 3 2.47 14.04 19.00
CA PHE A 3 2.91 13.20 17.90
C PHE A 3 1.84 12.18 17.45
N ASN A 4 1.25 11.45 18.40
CA ASN A 4 0.22 10.46 18.08
C ASN A 4 -1.08 11.11 17.56
N GLU A 5 -1.44 12.30 18.05
CA GLU A 5 -2.63 13.02 17.58
C GLU A 5 -2.46 13.49 16.13
N VAL A 6 -1.28 14.01 15.79
CA VAL A 6 -0.95 14.42 14.42
C VAL A 6 -0.87 13.19 13.50
N LEU A 7 -0.30 12.09 13.98
CA LEU A 7 -0.21 10.84 13.22
C LEU A 7 -1.60 10.28 12.90
N ASP A 8 -2.51 10.26 13.87
CA ASP A 8 -3.88 9.80 13.70
C ASP A 8 -4.66 10.70 12.71
N ALA A 9 -4.52 12.02 12.81
CA ALA A 9 -5.11 12.95 11.86
C ALA A 9 -4.62 12.72 10.42
N LEU A 10 -3.32 12.43 10.24
CA LEU A 10 -2.74 12.18 8.92
C LEU A 10 -3.12 10.80 8.36
N VAL A 11 -2.99 9.75 9.16
CA VAL A 11 -3.15 8.36 8.69
C VAL A 11 -4.61 7.93 8.75
N GLY A 12 -5.29 8.14 9.88
CA GLY A 12 -6.67 7.69 10.09
C GLY A 12 -7.71 8.51 9.35
N HIS A 13 -7.47 9.81 9.17
CA HIS A 13 -8.47 10.71 8.57
C HIS A 13 -8.09 11.24 7.18
N PHE A 14 -6.86 11.74 7.00
CA PHE A 14 -6.45 12.34 5.73
C PHE A 14 -6.14 11.26 4.68
N TYR A 15 -5.24 10.33 4.99
CA TYR A 15 -4.79 9.29 4.04
C TYR A 15 -5.97 8.43 3.56
N ALA A 16 -6.76 7.90 4.50
CA ALA A 16 -7.94 7.07 4.19
C ALA A 16 -8.99 7.77 3.31
N LYS A 17 -9.09 9.11 3.36
CA LYS A 17 -10.08 9.87 2.59
C LYS A 17 -9.57 10.32 1.22
N TRP A 18 -8.29 10.66 1.12
CA TRP A 18 -7.75 11.38 -0.04
C TRP A 18 -6.74 10.58 -0.85
N VAL A 19 -6.22 9.46 -0.33
CA VAL A 19 -5.27 8.60 -1.05
C VAL A 19 -5.99 7.32 -1.46
N PRO A 20 -6.43 7.19 -2.73
CA PRO A 20 -7.02 5.96 -3.21
C PRO A 20 -5.96 4.88 -3.35
N LEU A 21 -6.32 3.64 -3.01
CA LEU A 21 -5.46 2.49 -3.24
C LEU A 21 -5.34 2.22 -4.74
N PRO A 22 -4.14 1.90 -5.24
CA PRO A 22 -3.98 1.44 -6.61
C PRO A 22 -4.75 0.14 -6.83
N HIS A 23 -5.16 -0.12 -8.07
CA HIS A 23 -5.74 -1.40 -8.44
C HIS A 23 -4.75 -2.54 -8.13
N ASN A 24 -5.28 -3.71 -7.76
CA ASN A 24 -4.49 -4.87 -7.36
C ASN A 24 -3.85 -5.61 -8.56
N GLU A 25 -3.50 -4.85 -9.60
CA GLU A 25 -2.90 -5.35 -10.83
C GLU A 25 -1.38 -5.20 -10.76
N VAL A 26 -0.67 -6.23 -11.18
CA VAL A 26 0.80 -6.21 -11.26
C VAL A 26 1.21 -5.24 -12.37
N PRO A 27 2.00 -4.20 -12.08
CA PRO A 27 2.51 -3.29 -13.10
C PRO A 27 3.30 -4.04 -14.19
N PRO A 28 3.20 -3.65 -15.47
CA PRO A 28 3.92 -4.30 -16.57
C PRO A 28 5.44 -4.37 -16.37
N GLU A 29 6.02 -3.39 -15.67
CA GLU A 29 7.45 -3.31 -15.36
C GLU A 29 7.91 -4.44 -14.42
N ILE A 30 7.01 -4.89 -13.54
CA ILE A 30 7.25 -6.04 -12.65
C ILE A 30 6.95 -7.33 -13.41
N LEU A 31 5.81 -7.40 -14.11
CA LEU A 31 5.34 -8.60 -14.81
C LEU A 31 6.35 -9.11 -15.86
N HIS A 32 6.97 -8.20 -16.63
CA HIS A 32 7.89 -8.57 -17.71
C HIS A 32 9.34 -8.77 -17.25
N ASN A 33 9.66 -8.50 -15.98
CA ASN A 33 11.01 -8.63 -15.46
C ASN A 33 11.14 -9.89 -14.61
N PRO A 34 11.85 -10.94 -15.07
CA PRO A 34 12.00 -12.19 -14.32
C PRO A 34 12.81 -12.05 -13.02
N LYS A 35 13.49 -10.92 -12.81
CA LYS A 35 14.09 -10.58 -11.51
C LYS A 35 13.03 -10.17 -10.48
N PHE A 36 11.91 -9.62 -10.95
CA PHE A 36 10.85 -9.08 -10.10
C PHE A 36 9.62 -9.99 -10.02
N PHE A 37 9.19 -10.59 -11.13
CA PHE A 37 8.13 -11.60 -11.11
C PHE A 37 8.71 -13.00 -10.83
N PRO A 38 8.10 -13.81 -9.94
CA PRO A 38 6.85 -13.58 -9.22
C PRO A 38 7.01 -12.88 -7.85
N TYR A 39 8.23 -12.58 -7.41
CA TYR A 39 8.48 -12.14 -6.03
C TYR A 39 7.74 -10.86 -5.60
N PHE A 40 7.47 -9.95 -6.54
CA PHE A 40 6.80 -8.67 -6.26
C PHE A 40 5.36 -8.58 -6.79
N CYS A 41 4.73 -9.68 -7.23
CA CYS A 41 3.37 -9.61 -7.76
C CYS A 41 2.32 -9.23 -6.70
N ASP A 42 2.56 -9.58 -5.44
CA ASP A 42 1.60 -9.34 -4.33
C ASP A 42 2.06 -8.25 -3.35
N CYS A 43 3.20 -7.59 -3.61
CA CYS A 43 3.81 -6.65 -2.66
C CYS A 43 3.00 -5.37 -2.43
N LEU A 44 2.02 -5.04 -3.27
CA LEU A 44 1.14 -3.88 -3.05
C LEU A 44 0.35 -4.01 -1.75
N GLY A 45 -0.20 -5.20 -1.47
CA GLY A 45 -0.98 -5.46 -0.25
C GLY A 45 -0.14 -5.57 1.03
N GLU A 46 1.15 -5.91 0.89
CA GLU A 46 2.10 -5.96 2.02
C GLU A 46 2.60 -4.55 2.41
N ILE A 47 2.84 -3.69 1.43
CA ILE A 47 3.28 -2.30 1.63
C ILE A 47 2.16 -1.42 2.18
N ASP A 48 0.96 -1.55 1.63
CA ASP A 48 -0.22 -0.78 2.07
C ASP A 48 -0.91 -1.42 3.29
N GLY A 49 -0.50 -2.62 3.68
CA GLY A 49 -1.09 -3.33 4.81
C GLY A 49 -2.52 -3.79 4.56
N SER A 50 -3.01 -3.77 3.31
CA SER A 50 -4.34 -4.26 2.93
C SER A 50 -4.52 -5.76 3.23
N HIS A 51 -3.44 -6.53 3.40
CA HIS A 51 -3.47 -7.92 3.88
C HIS A 51 -3.65 -8.06 5.41
N PHE A 52 -3.39 -7.03 6.21
CA PHE A 52 -3.53 -7.08 7.68
C PHE A 52 -4.98 -6.90 8.18
N HIS A 53 -5.97 -6.93 7.28
CA HIS A 53 -7.37 -7.04 7.64
C HIS A 53 -7.89 -8.46 7.32
N ALA A 54 -7.81 -9.35 8.31
CA ALA A 54 -8.57 -10.60 8.41
C ALA A 54 -9.08 -10.76 9.85
#